data_AF-A0A2W7QXF3-F1
#
_entry.id   AF-A0A2W7QXF3-F1
#
_cell.length_a   1.000
_cell.length_b   1.000
_cell.length_c   1.000
_cell.angle_alpha   90.00
_cell.angle_beta   90.00
_cell.angle_gamma   90.00
#
_symmetry.space_group_name_H-M   'P 1'
#
loop_
_entity.id
_entity.type
_entity.pdbx_description
1 polymer ?
#
loop_
_entity_poly.entity_id
_entity_poly.type
_entity_poly.pdbx_seq_one_letter_code
_entity_poly.pdbx_strand_id
1 'polypeptide(L)'
;MYLMAKDLQSREVFFFKFNLSTQEVTELPAIYDEELLKKHQFQVSGNGIIQVKNNLPYVNVIGDSILMSYVFSNDLIVYNTKTNSSTNLDYPTYNFPSEKINHPKPIRAEASKEAGKTSYLWDYDVSYSIIDTLPSGDGYFRMIKGPQEKGQKQDYEMYIEVFDLALKKLGEINLSEIQPDVGKLFFIYKGGIFIKGKTQEKENTLNYYVLKIDL
;
A
#
# COMPACT_ATOMS: atom_id res chain seq x y z
N MET A 1 -12.90 14.78 4.83
CA MET A 1 -12.47 13.41 4.45
C MET A 1 -11.94 13.45 3.03
N TYR A 2 -10.93 12.65 2.71
CA TYR A 2 -10.39 12.55 1.35
C TYR A 2 -10.63 11.13 0.84
N LEU A 3 -11.00 11.01 -0.44
CA LEU A 3 -11.44 9.75 -1.03
C LEU A 3 -10.87 9.63 -2.43
N MET A 4 -10.39 8.44 -2.79
CA MET A 4 -10.12 8.10 -4.18
C MET A 4 -11.22 7.16 -4.67
N ALA A 5 -11.71 7.43 -5.86
CA ALA A 5 -12.67 6.57 -6.54
C ALA A 5 -12.17 6.23 -7.93
N LYS A 6 -12.67 5.12 -8.47
CA LYS A 6 -12.42 4.74 -9.86
C LYS A 6 -13.76 4.50 -10.52
N ASP A 7 -14.01 5.21 -11.61
CA ASP A 7 -15.17 4.93 -12.45
C ASP A 7 -14.99 3.55 -13.11
N LEU A 8 -15.99 2.67 -13.03
CA LEU A 8 -15.87 1.31 -13.55
C LEU A 8 -16.03 1.25 -15.08
N GLN A 9 -16.67 2.24 -15.69
CA GLN A 9 -16.89 2.36 -17.13
C GLN A 9 -15.73 3.10 -17.82
N SER A 10 -15.49 4.36 -17.44
CA SER A 10 -14.43 5.21 -18.01
C SER A 10 -13.04 4.82 -17.51
N ARG A 11 -12.95 4.21 -16.32
CA ARG A 11 -11.71 3.78 -15.65
C ARG A 11 -10.86 4.94 -15.15
N GLU A 12 -11.38 6.15 -15.28
CA GLU A 12 -10.77 7.34 -14.71
C GLU A 12 -10.76 7.19 -13.18
N VAL A 13 -9.62 7.53 -12.62
CA VAL A 13 -9.48 7.69 -11.18
C VAL A 13 -9.83 9.13 -10.87
N PHE A 14 -10.48 9.34 -9.74
CA PHE A 14 -10.87 10.65 -9.24
C PHE A 14 -10.41 10.77 -7.80
N PHE A 15 -10.04 11.99 -7.41
CA PHE A 15 -9.71 12.33 -6.04
C PHE A 15 -10.67 13.38 -5.52
N PHE A 16 -11.29 13.12 -4.38
CA PHE A 16 -12.34 13.96 -3.82
C PHE A 16 -12.02 14.40 -2.41
N LYS A 17 -12.43 15.63 -2.08
CA LYS A 17 -12.63 16.11 -0.72
C LYS A 17 -14.11 16.07 -0.40
N PHE A 18 -14.47 15.31 0.63
CA PHE A 18 -15.81 15.33 1.20
C PHE A 18 -15.83 16.15 2.49
N ASN A 19 -16.62 17.23 2.50
CA ASN A 19 -16.85 18.04 3.68
C ASN A 19 -18.04 17.46 4.46
N LEU A 20 -17.77 16.88 5.63
CA LEU A 20 -18.81 16.28 6.47
C LEU A 20 -19.84 17.29 6.98
N SER A 21 -19.46 18.56 7.14
CA SER A 21 -20.34 19.60 7.69
C SER A 21 -21.30 20.14 6.64
N THR A 22 -20.82 20.35 5.41
CA THR A 22 -21.65 20.86 4.31
C THR A 22 -22.24 19.75 3.44
N GLN A 23 -21.78 18.51 3.61
CA GLN A 23 -22.10 17.35 2.76
C GLN A 23 -21.70 17.55 1.28
N GLU A 24 -20.79 18.48 1.01
CA GLU A 24 -20.31 18.77 -0.33
C GLU A 24 -19.15 17.84 -0.70
N VAL A 25 -19.17 17.39 -1.94
CA VAL A 25 -18.08 16.68 -2.60
C VAL A 25 -17.41 17.65 -3.56
N THR A 26 -16.11 17.87 -3.40
CA THR A 26 -15.29 18.65 -4.32
C THR A 26 -14.26 17.73 -4.95
N GLU A 27 -14.25 17.69 -6.27
CA GLU A 27 -13.16 17.03 -7.01
C GLU A 27 -11.87 17.85 -6.85
N LEU A 28 -10.79 17.15 -6.53
CA LEU A 28 -9.45 17.71 -6.41
C LEU A 28 -8.65 17.35 -7.66
N PRO A 29 -7.58 18.12 -7.97
CA PRO A 29 -6.67 17.76 -9.04
C PRO A 29 -6.14 16.33 -8.89
N ALA A 30 -5.91 15.65 -10.02
CA ALA A 30 -5.22 14.38 -10.05
C ALA A 30 -3.78 14.59 -9.55
N ILE A 31 -3.50 14.12 -8.34
CA ILE A 31 -2.19 14.23 -7.68
C ILE A 31 -1.44 12.89 -7.67
N TYR A 32 -2.01 11.87 -8.30
CA TYR A 32 -1.43 10.53 -8.46
C TYR A 32 -0.83 10.35 -9.86
N ASP A 33 0.05 9.37 -10.00
CA ASP A 33 0.60 8.96 -11.29
C ASP A 33 -0.40 8.03 -12.00
N GLU A 34 -1.10 8.58 -12.98
CA GLU A 34 -2.12 7.87 -13.73
C GLU A 34 -1.54 6.74 -14.59
N GLU A 35 -0.35 6.95 -15.17
CA GLU A 35 0.30 5.97 -16.03
C GLU A 35 0.81 4.78 -15.21
N LEU A 36 1.37 5.06 -14.04
CA LEU A 36 1.76 4.03 -13.08
C LEU A 36 0.54 3.23 -12.61
N LEU A 37 -0.58 3.91 -12.29
CA LEU A 37 -1.83 3.22 -11.93
C LEU A 37 -2.34 2.33 -13.07
N LYS A 38 -2.31 2.80 -14.32
CA LYS A 38 -2.69 2.03 -15.53
C LYS A 38 -1.83 0.79 -15.71
N LYS A 39 -0.50 0.91 -15.52
CA LYS A 39 0.48 -0.19 -15.63
C LYS A 39 0.18 -1.34 -14.66
N HIS A 40 -0.41 -1.04 -13.50
CA HIS A 40 -0.76 -2.02 -12.47
C HIS A 40 -2.24 -2.42 -12.45
N GLN A 41 -3.03 -2.12 -13.49
CA GLN A 41 -4.42 -2.57 -13.53
C GLN A 41 -4.53 -4.01 -14.01
N PHE A 42 -5.15 -4.85 -13.19
CA PHE A 42 -5.56 -6.19 -13.60
C PHE A 42 -6.97 -6.13 -14.19
N GLN A 43 -7.14 -6.70 -15.39
CA GLN A 43 -8.44 -6.83 -16.03
C GLN A 43 -8.64 -8.26 -16.55
N VAL A 44 -9.74 -8.87 -16.14
CA VAL A 44 -10.25 -10.12 -16.73
C VAL A 44 -11.68 -9.86 -17.13
N SER A 45 -11.95 -9.83 -18.43
CA SER A 45 -13.32 -9.76 -18.95
C SER A 45 -13.74 -11.16 -19.39
N GLY A 46 -14.80 -11.74 -18.85
CA GLY A 46 -15.34 -13.04 -19.28
C GLY A 46 -16.82 -13.17 -19.00
N ASN A 47 -17.61 -13.64 -19.97
CA ASN A 47 -19.08 -13.75 -19.88
C ASN A 47 -19.77 -12.46 -19.38
N GLY A 48 -19.27 -11.28 -19.76
CA GLY A 48 -19.79 -9.98 -19.33
C GLY A 48 -19.33 -9.51 -17.93
N ILE A 49 -18.57 -10.31 -17.18
CA ILE A 49 -18.01 -9.94 -15.87
C ILE A 49 -16.59 -9.40 -16.07
N ILE A 50 -16.33 -8.19 -15.56
CA ILE A 50 -14.98 -7.60 -15.52
C ILE A 50 -14.49 -7.64 -14.08
N GLN A 51 -13.49 -8.47 -13.79
CA GLN A 51 -12.75 -8.38 -12.53
C GLN A 51 -11.62 -7.36 -12.69
N VAL A 52 -11.71 -6.28 -11.90
CA VAL A 52 -10.66 -5.26 -11.77
C VAL A 52 -10.09 -5.34 -10.37
N LYS A 53 -8.78 -5.58 -10.24
CA LYS A 53 -8.12 -5.33 -8.94
C LYS A 53 -7.96 -3.82 -8.77
N ASN A 54 -8.59 -3.29 -7.73
CA ASN A 54 -8.53 -1.87 -7.43
C ASN A 54 -7.23 -1.55 -6.69
N ASN A 55 -6.22 -1.10 -7.43
CA ASN A 55 -4.90 -0.77 -6.90
C ASN A 55 -4.77 0.74 -6.68
N LEU A 56 -5.78 1.35 -6.05
CA LEU A 56 -5.72 2.77 -5.69
C LEU A 56 -4.62 2.99 -4.65
N PRO A 57 -3.93 4.14 -4.69
CA PRO A 57 -3.00 4.52 -3.64
C PRO A 57 -3.69 4.56 -2.28
N TYR A 58 -2.96 4.19 -1.24
CA TYR A 58 -3.34 4.52 0.12
C TYR A 58 -3.20 6.02 0.32
N VAL A 59 -4.17 6.64 0.99
CA VAL A 59 -4.19 8.08 1.27
C VAL A 59 -4.15 8.29 2.77
N ASN A 60 -3.13 9.03 3.23
CA ASN A 60 -3.04 9.48 4.61
C ASN A 60 -3.02 11.01 4.67
N VAL A 61 -3.73 11.59 5.64
CA VAL A 61 -3.91 13.05 5.74
C VAL A 61 -3.30 13.52 7.04
N ILE A 62 -2.29 14.39 6.93
CA ILE A 62 -1.47 14.83 8.05
C ILE A 62 -1.37 16.35 8.01
N GLY A 63 -2.15 17.01 8.85
CA GLY A 63 -2.28 18.47 8.81
C GLY A 63 -2.77 18.94 7.43
N ASP A 64 -1.97 19.78 6.79
CA ASP A 64 -2.24 20.30 5.44
C ASP A 64 -1.64 19.44 4.31
N SER A 65 -1.03 18.31 4.65
CA SER A 65 -0.38 17.42 3.69
C SER A 65 -1.18 16.14 3.49
N ILE A 66 -1.16 15.62 2.28
CA ILE A 66 -1.70 14.32 1.91
C ILE A 66 -0.54 13.46 1.43
N LEU A 67 -0.30 12.34 2.10
CA LEU A 67 0.68 11.35 1.71
C LEU A 67 -0.02 10.23 0.95
N MET A 68 0.49 9.92 -0.24
CA MET A 68 0.06 8.77 -1.02
C MET A 68 1.15 7.72 -1.09
N SER A 69 0.77 6.47 -0.86
CA SER A 69 1.65 5.31 -1.02
C SER A 69 0.99 4.30 -1.94
N TYR A 70 1.74 3.77 -2.91
CA TYR A 70 1.24 2.78 -3.84
C TYR A 70 1.49 1.38 -3.32
N VAL A 71 0.52 0.46 -3.44
CA VAL A 71 0.73 -0.94 -3.03
C VAL A 71 1.81 -1.67 -3.84
N PHE A 72 2.19 -1.11 -4.98
CA PHE A 72 3.05 -1.72 -5.98
C PHE A 72 4.34 -0.93 -6.27
N SER A 73 4.56 0.23 -5.64
CA SER A 73 5.76 1.06 -5.83
C SER A 73 6.25 1.60 -4.47
N ASN A 74 7.57 1.75 -4.33
CA ASN A 74 8.22 2.44 -3.22
C ASN A 74 7.99 3.96 -3.26
N ASP A 75 7.53 4.51 -4.40
CA ASP A 75 7.24 5.93 -4.54
C ASP A 75 6.21 6.41 -3.51
N LEU A 76 6.45 7.62 -3.00
CA LEU A 76 5.48 8.37 -2.23
C LEU A 76 5.15 9.68 -2.95
N ILE A 77 3.91 10.12 -2.82
CA ILE A 77 3.53 11.47 -3.24
C ILE A 77 3.11 12.27 -2.02
N VAL A 78 3.69 13.46 -1.89
CA VAL A 78 3.30 14.45 -0.90
C VAL A 78 2.56 15.56 -1.61
N TYR A 79 1.28 15.75 -1.28
CA TYR A 79 0.49 16.85 -1.78
C TYR A 79 0.16 17.83 -0.68
N ASN A 80 0.55 19.09 -0.86
CA ASN A 80 0.24 20.17 0.06
C ASN A 80 -1.07 20.85 -0.37
N THR A 81 -2.08 20.75 0.48
CA THR A 81 -3.44 21.27 0.23
C THR A 81 -3.54 22.80 0.32
N LYS A 82 -2.57 23.48 0.92
CA LYS A 82 -2.51 24.96 0.97
C LYS A 82 -1.89 25.53 -0.30
N THR A 83 -0.82 24.92 -0.78
CA THR A 83 -0.08 25.40 -1.97
C THR A 83 -0.55 24.75 -3.27
N ASN A 84 -1.40 23.72 -3.20
CA ASN A 84 -1.83 22.91 -4.34
C ASN A 84 -0.65 22.34 -5.15
N SER A 85 0.43 21.96 -4.45
CA SER A 85 1.64 21.41 -5.08
C SER A 85 1.86 19.97 -4.64
N SER A 86 2.27 19.12 -5.58
CA SER A 86 2.73 17.76 -5.30
C SER A 86 4.25 17.64 -5.42
N THR A 87 4.81 16.68 -4.70
CA THR A 87 6.21 16.27 -4.83
C THR A 87 6.26 14.76 -4.77
N ASN A 88 6.94 14.15 -5.74
CA ASN A 88 7.20 12.72 -5.76
C ASN A 88 8.52 12.45 -5.04
N LEU A 89 8.50 11.48 -4.15
CA LEU A 89 9.65 11.05 -3.37
C LEU A 89 9.93 9.58 -3.71
N ASP A 90 11.12 9.32 -4.23
CA ASP A 90 11.64 7.97 -4.46
C ASP A 90 12.59 7.59 -3.33
N TYR A 91 12.42 6.38 -2.80
CA TYR A 91 13.21 5.85 -1.70
C TYR A 91 13.87 4.54 -2.10
N PRO A 92 15.17 4.54 -2.42
CA PRO A 92 15.85 3.30 -2.79
C PRO A 92 15.75 2.27 -1.67
N THR A 93 15.62 1.02 -2.08
CA THR A 93 15.62 -0.17 -1.22
C THR A 93 16.74 -1.09 -1.66
N TYR A 94 17.35 -1.77 -0.69
CA TYR A 94 18.41 -2.76 -0.94
C TYR A 94 17.88 -4.19 -0.90
N ASN A 95 16.72 -4.41 -0.29
CA ASN A 95 16.21 -5.74 0.04
C ASN A 95 15.14 -6.24 -0.93
N PHE A 96 14.53 -5.34 -1.71
CA PHE A 96 13.47 -5.69 -2.66
C PHE A 96 13.46 -4.70 -3.85
N PRO A 97 12.77 -5.05 -4.96
CA PRO A 97 12.63 -4.15 -6.11
C PRO A 97 11.79 -2.92 -5.76
N SER A 98 12.13 -1.73 -6.29
CA SER A 98 11.38 -0.48 -6.12
C SER A 98 9.91 -0.57 -6.54
N GLU A 99 9.59 -1.44 -7.49
CA GLU A 99 8.23 -1.66 -7.99
C GLU A 99 7.94 -3.16 -8.09
N LYS A 100 6.68 -3.59 -7.96
CA LYS A 100 6.26 -4.95 -8.32
C LYS A 100 6.74 -5.27 -9.73
N ILE A 101 7.51 -6.35 -9.86
CA ILE A 101 8.07 -6.81 -11.14
C ILE A 101 6.97 -7.40 -12.01
N ASN A 102 6.02 -8.10 -11.39
CA ASN A 102 4.95 -8.76 -12.10
C ASN A 102 3.86 -7.74 -12.41
N HIS A 103 3.83 -7.23 -13.63
CA HIS A 103 2.74 -6.38 -14.08
C HIS A 103 1.54 -7.24 -14.51
N PRO A 104 0.34 -6.95 -14.00
CA PRO A 104 -0.85 -7.63 -14.47
C PRO A 104 -1.08 -7.26 -15.94
N LYS A 105 -1.11 -8.26 -16.83
CA LYS A 105 -1.49 -8.04 -18.24
C LYS A 105 -3.01 -8.01 -18.37
N PRO A 106 -3.59 -7.21 -19.28
CA PRO A 106 -5.00 -7.36 -19.65
C PRO A 106 -5.20 -8.73 -20.28
N ILE A 107 -6.07 -9.57 -19.69
CA ILE A 107 -6.30 -10.93 -20.17
C ILE A 107 -7.73 -11.04 -20.72
N ARG A 108 -7.87 -11.50 -21.97
CA ARG A 108 -9.17 -11.79 -22.59
C ARG A 108 -9.79 -13.06 -21.97
N ALA A 109 -11.14 -13.09 -21.93
CA ALA A 109 -12.02 -14.11 -21.34
C ALA A 109 -11.57 -15.57 -21.42
N GLU A 110 -10.96 -15.94 -22.54
CA GLU A 110 -10.64 -17.32 -22.91
C GLU A 110 -9.46 -17.90 -22.10
N ALA A 111 -8.76 -17.07 -21.31
CA ALA A 111 -7.56 -17.45 -20.57
C ALA A 111 -7.73 -17.34 -19.03
N SER A 112 -8.85 -17.83 -18.49
CA SER A 112 -9.15 -17.80 -17.04
C SER A 112 -8.04 -18.39 -16.14
N LYS A 113 -7.34 -19.43 -16.60
CA LYS A 113 -6.18 -20.00 -15.90
C LYS A 113 -4.98 -19.04 -15.86
N GLU A 114 -4.75 -18.31 -16.93
CA GLU A 114 -3.65 -17.33 -17.01
C GLU A 114 -3.94 -16.09 -16.17
N ALA A 115 -5.21 -15.69 -16.11
CA ALA A 115 -5.71 -14.66 -15.20
C ALA A 115 -5.45 -15.03 -13.73
N GLY A 116 -5.84 -16.24 -13.33
CA GLY A 116 -5.56 -16.75 -11.98
C GLY A 116 -4.06 -16.78 -11.67
N LYS A 117 -3.23 -17.22 -12.63
CA LYS A 117 -1.77 -17.26 -12.46
C LYS A 117 -1.15 -15.87 -12.33
N THR A 118 -1.55 -14.92 -13.17
CA THR A 118 -1.05 -13.54 -13.14
C THR A 118 -1.46 -12.84 -11.85
N SER A 119 -2.73 -13.00 -11.45
CA SER A 119 -3.25 -12.49 -10.17
C SER A 119 -2.47 -13.05 -8.98
N TYR A 120 -2.20 -14.36 -9.00
CA TYR A 120 -1.36 -15.06 -8.02
C TYR A 120 0.03 -14.42 -7.97
N LEU A 121 0.76 -14.35 -9.08
CA LEU A 121 2.12 -13.78 -9.13
C LEU A 121 2.17 -12.35 -8.59
N TRP A 122 1.18 -11.52 -8.95
CA TRP A 122 1.07 -10.16 -8.45
C TRP A 122 0.85 -10.08 -6.93
N ASP A 123 -0.03 -10.93 -6.36
CA ASP A 123 -0.30 -10.96 -4.91
C ASP A 123 0.90 -11.44 -4.09
N TYR A 124 1.73 -12.30 -4.70
CA TYR A 124 2.92 -12.84 -4.06
C TYR A 124 4.17 -11.99 -4.24
N ASP A 125 4.17 -11.01 -5.14
CA ASP A 125 5.24 -10.02 -5.27
C ASP A 125 5.35 -9.08 -4.04
N VAL A 126 6.41 -8.27 -3.99
CA VAL A 126 6.62 -7.22 -2.98
C VAL A 126 5.39 -6.30 -2.92
N SER A 127 4.99 -5.85 -1.73
CA SER A 127 3.92 -4.86 -1.60
C SER A 127 4.18 -3.88 -0.48
N TYR A 128 3.90 -2.63 -0.75
CA TYR A 128 4.10 -1.50 0.15
C TYR A 128 2.78 -1.12 0.82
N SER A 129 2.80 -0.88 2.13
CA SER A 129 1.60 -0.44 2.85
C SER A 129 1.37 1.07 2.72
N ILE A 130 0.29 1.53 3.36
CA ILE A 130 0.15 2.93 3.75
C ILE A 130 1.40 3.42 4.50
N ILE A 131 1.76 4.69 4.29
CA ILE A 131 2.70 5.41 5.16
C ILE A 131 1.91 6.09 6.28
N ASP A 132 2.34 5.87 7.51
CA ASP A 132 1.66 6.38 8.70
C ASP A 132 2.61 7.06 9.66
N THR A 133 2.06 7.92 10.52
CA THR A 133 2.80 8.57 11.61
C THR A 133 3.20 7.54 12.66
N LEU A 134 4.44 7.63 13.14
CA LEU A 134 4.88 6.87 14.30
C LEU A 134 4.03 7.21 15.53
N PRO A 135 3.78 6.25 16.45
CA PRO A 135 3.04 6.52 17.69
C PRO A 135 3.60 7.66 18.55
N SER A 136 4.91 7.91 18.50
CA SER A 136 5.56 9.01 19.22
C SER A 136 5.28 10.39 18.60
N GLY A 137 4.94 10.43 17.31
CA GLY A 137 4.77 11.66 16.54
C GLY A 137 6.05 12.21 15.90
N ASP A 138 7.20 11.55 16.10
CA ASP A 138 8.52 12.08 15.69
C ASP A 138 8.94 11.71 14.26
N GLY A 139 8.05 11.05 13.50
CA GLY A 139 8.35 10.61 12.16
C GLY A 139 7.26 9.73 11.57
N TYR A 140 7.61 9.01 10.51
CA TYR A 140 6.71 8.15 9.77
C TYR A 140 7.30 6.74 9.60
N PHE A 141 6.43 5.79 9.29
CA PHE A 141 6.84 4.45 8.91
C PHE A 141 5.97 3.89 7.80
N ARG A 142 6.52 2.90 7.09
CA ARG A 142 5.80 2.10 6.10
C ARG A 142 6.19 0.64 6.25
N MET A 143 5.19 -0.23 6.34
CA MET A 143 5.39 -1.68 6.34
C MET A 143 5.51 -2.17 4.91
N ILE A 144 6.41 -3.13 4.69
CA ILE A 144 6.64 -3.73 3.38
C ILE A 144 6.61 -5.23 3.52
N LYS A 145 5.81 -5.87 2.68
CA LYS A 145 5.82 -7.31 2.54
C LYS A 145 6.73 -7.67 1.38
N GLY A 146 7.76 -8.46 1.64
CA GLY A 146 8.65 -9.02 0.64
C GLY A 146 7.95 -9.98 -0.33
N PRO A 147 8.65 -10.42 -1.37
CA PRO A 147 8.16 -11.47 -2.26
C PRO A 147 7.94 -12.77 -1.47
N GLN A 148 6.94 -13.56 -1.90
CA GLN A 148 6.65 -14.87 -1.34
C GLN A 148 7.03 -15.94 -2.35
N GLU A 149 7.66 -17.02 -1.89
CA GLU A 149 7.96 -18.16 -2.74
C GLU A 149 6.68 -18.89 -3.19
N LYS A 150 6.71 -19.37 -4.43
CA LYS A 150 5.55 -20.05 -5.03
C LYS A 150 5.27 -21.37 -4.29
N GLY A 151 4.05 -21.51 -3.80
CA GLY A 151 3.57 -22.74 -3.15
C GLY A 151 3.75 -22.79 -1.63
N GLN A 152 4.51 -21.86 -1.05
CA GLN A 152 4.70 -21.78 0.40
C GLN A 152 3.78 -20.71 1.00
N LYS A 153 2.68 -21.08 1.65
CA LYS A 153 1.76 -20.09 2.24
C LYS A 153 2.45 -19.30 3.35
N GLN A 154 2.36 -17.98 3.28
CA GLN A 154 2.88 -17.03 4.29
C GLN A 154 4.40 -17.01 4.46
N ASP A 155 5.14 -17.56 3.50
CA ASP A 155 6.61 -17.51 3.45
C ASP A 155 7.10 -16.21 2.79
N TYR A 156 6.77 -15.08 3.40
CA TYR A 156 7.25 -13.76 3.01
C TYR A 156 7.92 -13.09 4.19
N GLU A 157 8.94 -12.29 3.93
CA GLU A 157 9.51 -11.42 4.95
C GLU A 157 8.71 -10.13 5.07
N MET A 158 8.73 -9.56 6.27
CA MET A 158 8.17 -8.25 6.57
C MET A 158 9.31 -7.30 6.89
N TYR A 159 9.29 -6.13 6.29
CA TYR A 159 10.22 -5.05 6.54
C TYR A 159 9.46 -3.82 7.04
N ILE A 160 10.19 -2.92 7.68
CA ILE A 160 9.72 -1.59 8.03
C ILE A 160 10.71 -0.55 7.54
N GLU A 161 10.22 0.44 6.82
CA GLU A 161 10.95 1.68 6.56
C GLU A 161 10.55 2.72 7.59
N VAL A 162 11.53 3.50 8.04
CA VAL A 162 11.35 4.58 9.00
C VAL A 162 11.86 5.88 8.40
N PHE A 163 11.09 6.95 8.60
CA PHE A 163 11.35 8.27 8.04
C PHE A 163 11.27 9.33 9.14
N ASP A 164 12.07 10.40 9.02
CA ASP A 164 11.92 11.58 9.88
C ASP A 164 10.69 12.43 9.48
N LEU A 165 10.44 13.52 10.21
CA LEU A 165 9.36 14.47 9.92
C LEU A 165 9.46 15.16 8.56
N ALA A 166 10.66 15.21 7.97
CA ALA A 166 10.89 15.73 6.62
C ALA A 166 10.76 14.64 5.55
N LEU A 167 10.27 13.46 5.92
CA LEU A 167 10.16 12.27 5.06
C LEU A 167 11.52 11.80 4.52
N LYS A 168 12.63 12.11 5.18
CA LYS A 168 13.92 11.50 4.85
C LYS A 168 13.96 10.09 5.45
N LYS A 169 14.25 9.08 4.62
CA LYS A 169 14.42 7.69 5.06
C LYS A 169 15.60 7.60 6.02
N LEU A 170 15.33 7.20 7.26
CA LEU A 170 16.31 7.00 8.33
C LEU A 170 16.88 5.58 8.29
N GLY A 171 16.06 4.60 7.92
CA GLY A 171 16.48 3.21 7.84
C GLY A 171 15.39 2.28 7.33
N GLU A 172 15.81 1.05 7.10
CA GLU A 172 14.96 -0.08 6.73
C GLU A 172 15.41 -1.29 7.55
N ILE A 173 14.46 -1.99 8.16
CA ILE A 173 14.72 -3.11 9.06
C ILE A 173 13.92 -4.33 8.61
N ASN A 174 14.58 -5.48 8.48
CA ASN A 174 13.92 -6.76 8.30
C ASN A 174 13.33 -7.24 9.63
N LEU A 175 12.01 -7.10 9.79
CA LEU A 175 11.31 -7.53 10.99
C LEU A 175 11.27 -9.06 11.10
N SER A 176 11.35 -9.78 9.98
CA SER A 176 11.34 -11.25 9.97
C SER A 176 12.65 -11.87 10.45
N GLU A 177 13.77 -11.15 10.36
CA GLU A 177 15.03 -11.56 11.00
C GLU A 177 14.97 -11.49 12.53
N ILE A 178 14.19 -10.55 13.07
CA ILE A 178 13.99 -10.38 14.52
C ILE A 178 12.92 -11.37 15.02
N GLN A 179 11.79 -11.44 14.30
CA GLN A 179 10.68 -12.33 14.60
C GLN A 179 10.07 -12.89 13.30
N PRO A 180 10.35 -14.17 12.96
CA PRO A 180 9.94 -14.76 11.68
C PRO A 180 8.42 -14.79 11.43
N ASP A 181 7.59 -14.77 12.48
CA ASP A 181 6.13 -14.88 12.39
C ASP A 181 5.41 -13.52 12.23
N VAL A 182 6.11 -12.42 11.96
CA VAL A 182 5.47 -11.09 11.76
C VAL A 182 4.60 -11.08 10.48
N GLY A 183 3.31 -10.76 10.60
CA GLY A 183 2.36 -10.73 9.47
C GLY A 183 2.17 -9.34 8.84
N LYS A 184 1.33 -9.27 7.81
CA LYS A 184 1.03 -8.03 7.06
C LYS A 184 0.03 -7.10 7.75
N LEU A 185 -0.83 -7.65 8.62
CA LEU A 185 -1.91 -6.88 9.22
C LEU A 185 -1.36 -6.14 10.44
N PHE A 186 -1.47 -4.82 10.43
CA PHE A 186 -1.03 -3.97 11.51
C PHE A 186 -2.03 -2.85 11.78
N PHE A 187 -1.95 -2.24 12.95
CA PHE A 187 -2.61 -0.97 13.25
C PHE A 187 -1.82 -0.21 14.31
N ILE A 188 -2.03 1.09 14.35
CA ILE A 188 -1.31 2.00 15.24
C ILE A 188 -2.18 2.29 16.45
N TYR A 189 -1.56 2.30 17.64
CA TYR A 189 -2.19 2.75 18.86
C TYR A 189 -1.16 3.44 19.76
N LYS A 190 -1.61 4.08 20.84
CA LYS A 190 -0.74 4.87 21.71
C LYS A 190 0.46 4.09 22.28
N GLY A 191 0.36 2.78 22.41
CA GLY A 191 1.42 1.93 22.97
C GLY A 191 2.44 1.39 21.96
N GLY A 192 2.24 1.61 20.66
CA GLY A 192 3.11 1.10 19.61
C GLY A 192 2.38 0.76 18.32
N ILE A 193 3.05 0.01 17.45
CA ILE A 193 2.46 -0.56 16.24
C ILE A 193 2.11 -2.02 16.56
N PHE A 194 0.83 -2.34 16.58
CA PHE A 194 0.36 -3.72 16.69
C PHE A 194 0.58 -4.41 15.36
N ILE A 195 1.14 -5.62 15.35
CA ILE A 195 1.30 -6.43 14.15
C ILE A 195 0.78 -7.84 14.44
N LYS A 196 -0.18 -8.30 13.65
CA LYS A 196 -0.70 -9.68 13.74
C LYS A 196 0.37 -10.67 13.30
N GLY A 197 0.50 -11.79 14.01
CA GLY A 197 1.30 -12.93 13.57
C GLY A 197 0.78 -13.55 12.27
N LYS A 198 1.65 -14.20 11.51
CA LYS A 198 1.29 -14.97 10.29
C LYS A 198 0.44 -16.16 10.70
N THR A 199 0.87 -16.86 11.75
CA THR A 199 0.28 -18.09 12.24
C THR A 199 -0.42 -17.90 13.58
N GLN A 200 -1.41 -18.74 13.85
CA GLN A 200 -2.09 -18.83 15.13
C GLN A 200 -2.32 -20.31 15.45
N GLU A 201 -2.07 -20.72 16.70
CA GLU A 201 -2.19 -22.12 17.10
C GLU A 201 -3.64 -22.62 17.01
N LYS A 202 -4.59 -21.74 17.33
CA LYS A 202 -6.03 -22.01 17.34
C LYS A 202 -6.78 -20.85 16.73
N GLU A 203 -7.98 -21.13 16.21
CA GLU A 203 -8.87 -20.11 15.65
C GLU A 203 -9.22 -19.00 16.65
N ASN A 204 -9.36 -19.37 17.93
CA ASN A 204 -9.75 -18.48 19.02
C ASN A 204 -8.56 -17.78 19.70
N THR A 205 -7.36 -17.86 19.13
CA THR A 205 -6.15 -17.22 19.66
C THR A 205 -5.62 -16.21 18.66
N LEU A 206 -5.19 -15.05 19.16
CA LEU A 206 -4.55 -14.02 18.34
C LEU A 206 -3.09 -13.91 18.75
N ASN A 207 -2.19 -14.40 17.90
CA ASN A 207 -0.76 -14.13 18.02
C ASN A 207 -0.49 -12.73 17.47
N TYR A 208 0.25 -11.92 18.22
CA TYR A 208 0.59 -10.57 17.81
C TYR A 208 1.89 -10.10 18.46
N TYR A 209 2.46 -9.06 17.86
CA TYR A 209 3.65 -8.39 18.30
C TYR A 209 3.36 -6.90 18.44
N VAL A 210 4.09 -6.24 19.34
CA VAL A 210 4.04 -4.79 19.49
C VAL A 210 5.42 -4.27 19.15
N LEU A 211 5.51 -3.51 18.06
CA LEU A 211 6.72 -2.84 17.66
C LEU A 211 6.75 -1.44 18.28
N LYS A 212 7.87 -1.11 18.92
CA LYS A 212 8.19 0.22 19.41
C LYS A 212 9.43 0.71 18.67
N ILE A 213 9.38 1.96 18.24
CA ILE A 213 10.43 2.59 17.46
C ILE A 213 10.77 3.88 18.18
N ASP A 214 12.00 3.98 18.65
CA ASP A 214 12.56 5.18 19.26
C ASP A 214 13.54 5.76 18.24
N LEU A 215 13.35 7.04 17.88
CA LEU A 215 14.17 7.78 16.91
C LEU A 215 15.32 8.52 17.58
#